data_AF-A0A392PLG8-F1
#
_entry.id   AF-A0A392PLG8-F1
#
_cell.length_a   1.000
_cell.length_b   1.000
_cell.length_c   1.000
_cell.angle_alpha   90.00
_cell.angle_beta   90.00
_cell.angle_gamma   90.00
#
_symmetry.space_group_name_H-M   'P 1'
#
loop_
_entity.id
_entity.type
_entity.pdbx_description
1 polymer ?
#
loop_
_entity_poly.entity_id
_entity_poly.type
_entity_poly.pdbx_seq_one_letter_code
_entity_poly.pdbx_strand_id
1 'polypeptide(L)'
;DVDYDYCDAEIVVEEIPVGIHRCILASRSQFFHDLFKKGKDGDLKEGKGKPRYHMKDLVSYGSVGYEAFIVFLHYLYTGKLKAPPTEVTTCVDEACIHDACRPAINYALELMYASANFKMKELVLLFQGGNVKNSEQ
;
A
#
# COMPACT_ATOMS: atom_id res chain seq x y z
N ASP A 1 -6.49 -8.79 22.31
CA ASP A 1 -6.30 -9.99 21.50
C ASP A 1 -5.00 -9.97 20.72
N VAL A 2 -3.88 -10.24 21.39
CA VAL A 2 -2.56 -10.47 20.74
C VAL A 2 -2.41 -11.95 20.36
N ASP A 3 -3.45 -12.76 20.59
CA ASP A 3 -3.36 -14.22 20.64
C ASP A 3 -3.76 -14.91 19.31
N TYR A 4 -4.24 -14.14 18.33
CA TYR A 4 -4.66 -14.67 17.04
C TYR A 4 -4.22 -13.76 15.88
N ASP A 5 -2.95 -13.84 15.51
CA ASP A 5 -2.46 -13.31 14.22
C ASP A 5 -2.78 -14.31 13.10
N TYR A 6 -3.85 -14.03 12.35
CA TYR A 6 -4.27 -14.84 11.20
C TYR A 6 -3.56 -14.45 9.90
N CYS A 7 -2.66 -13.46 9.92
CA CYS A 7 -1.92 -13.07 8.74
C CYS A 7 -0.97 -14.18 8.31
N ASP A 8 -1.06 -14.60 7.05
CA ASP A 8 -0.27 -15.70 6.50
C ASP A 8 1.01 -15.25 5.80
N ALA A 9 1.26 -13.94 5.75
CA ALA A 9 2.51 -13.32 5.29
C ALA A 9 2.70 -11.91 5.89
N GLU A 10 3.88 -11.34 5.67
CA GLU A 10 4.20 -9.95 6.01
C GLU A 10 4.82 -9.21 4.83
N ILE A 11 4.52 -7.93 4.73
CA ILE A 11 5.25 -6.97 3.90
C ILE A 11 5.99 -6.00 4.83
N VAL A 12 7.31 -5.94 4.71
CA VAL A 12 8.16 -5.03 5.48
C VAL A 12 8.27 -3.71 4.73
N VAL A 13 7.80 -2.63 5.37
CA VAL A 13 7.83 -1.25 4.85
C VAL A 13 8.56 -0.39 5.87
N GLU A 14 9.64 0.28 5.45
CA GLU A 14 10.46 1.11 6.36
C GLU A 14 10.89 0.36 7.63
N GLU A 15 11.29 -0.91 7.47
CA GLU A 15 11.66 -1.84 8.56
C GLU A 15 10.51 -2.24 9.51
N ILE A 16 9.27 -1.79 9.23
CA ILE A 16 8.07 -2.16 9.99
C ILE A 16 7.36 -3.32 9.29
N PRO A 17 7.21 -4.50 9.93
CA PRO A 17 6.47 -5.61 9.36
C PRO A 17 4.96 -5.37 9.43
N VAL A 18 4.27 -5.48 8.30
CA VAL A 18 2.81 -5.38 8.20
C VAL A 18 2.23 -6.74 7.82
N GLY A 19 1.40 -7.30 8.70
CA GLY A 19 0.68 -8.55 8.47
C GLY A 19 -0.34 -8.43 7.34
N ILE A 20 -0.38 -9.42 6.45
CA ILE A 20 -1.30 -9.48 5.31
C ILE A 20 -1.91 -10.86 5.14
N HIS A 21 -3.03 -10.91 4.40
CA HIS A 21 -3.63 -12.15 3.91
C HIS A 21 -3.38 -12.25 2.40
N ARG A 22 -2.53 -13.19 1.98
CA ARG A 22 -2.14 -13.36 0.58
C ARG A 22 -3.33 -13.55 -0.33
N CYS A 23 -4.37 -14.26 0.12
CA CYS A 23 -5.58 -14.49 -0.66
C CYS A 23 -6.33 -13.20 -1.02
N ILE A 24 -6.45 -12.25 -0.08
CA ILE A 24 -7.10 -10.96 -0.31
C ILE A 24 -6.31 -10.15 -1.35
N LEU A 25 -5.01 -10.02 -1.14
CA LEU A 25 -4.13 -9.27 -2.05
C LEU A 25 -4.12 -9.89 -3.46
N ALA A 26 -3.98 -11.22 -3.56
CA ALA A 26 -3.99 -11.94 -4.84
C ALA A 26 -5.32 -11.82 -5.58
N SER A 27 -6.45 -11.79 -4.87
CA SER A 27 -7.76 -11.66 -5.51
C SER A 27 -7.98 -10.29 -6.15
N ARG A 28 -7.26 -9.26 -5.69
CA ARG A 28 -7.46 -7.87 -6.12
C ARG A 28 -6.34 -7.32 -6.99
N SER A 29 -5.19 -7.98 -7.03
CA SER A 29 -4.03 -7.54 -7.79
C SER A 29 -3.38 -8.71 -8.51
N GLN A 30 -3.28 -8.60 -9.84
CA GLN A 30 -2.56 -9.58 -10.66
C GLN A 30 -1.08 -9.66 -10.26
N PHE A 31 -0.48 -8.55 -9.81
CA PHE A 31 0.89 -8.55 -9.32
C PHE A 31 1.04 -9.48 -8.11
N PHE A 32 0.19 -9.32 -7.09
CA PHE A 32 0.24 -10.16 -5.89
C PHE A 32 -0.16 -11.61 -6.18
N HIS A 33 -1.11 -11.83 -7.09
CA HIS A 33 -1.42 -13.18 -7.57
C HIS A 33 -0.17 -13.88 -8.15
N ASP A 34 0.53 -13.21 -9.06
CA ASP A 34 1.73 -13.75 -9.69
C ASP A 34 2.88 -13.90 -8.69
N LEU A 35 3.00 -12.98 -7.73
CA LEU A 35 4.01 -13.01 -6.67
C LEU A 35 3.85 -14.25 -5.79
N PHE A 36 2.65 -14.48 -5.26
CA PHE A 36 2.40 -15.59 -4.33
C PHE A 36 2.32 -16.95 -5.02
N LYS A 37 1.90 -17.01 -6.29
CA LYS A 37 1.90 -18.24 -7.07
C LYS A 37 3.30 -18.81 -7.31
N LYS A 38 4.31 -17.96 -7.43
CA LYS A 38 5.68 -18.37 -7.78
C LYS A 38 6.42 -19.10 -6.64
N GLY A 39 5.83 -19.23 -5.46
CA GLY A 39 6.46 -19.92 -4.32
C GLY A 39 7.81 -19.32 -3.92
N LYS A 40 8.11 -18.09 -4.36
CA LYS A 40 9.19 -17.29 -3.77
C LYS A 40 8.66 -16.79 -2.44
N ASP A 41 8.58 -17.70 -1.49
CA ASP A 41 8.41 -17.31 -0.11
C ASP A 41 9.65 -16.47 0.23
N GLY A 42 9.48 -15.14 0.24
CA GLY A 42 10.57 -14.20 0.42
C GLY A 42 11.37 -14.60 1.66
N ASP A 43 12.65 -14.87 1.47
CA ASP A 43 13.60 -15.30 2.49
C ASP A 43 13.01 -16.24 3.55
N LEU A 44 12.36 -17.33 3.14
CA LEU A 44 12.25 -18.49 4.04
C LEU A 44 13.65 -19.06 4.25
N LYS A 45 14.41 -18.44 5.14
CA LYS A 45 15.47 -19.12 5.87
C LYS A 45 14.80 -20.23 6.65
N GLU A 46 14.88 -21.44 6.09
CA GLU A 46 14.70 -22.73 6.76
C GLU A 46 13.81 -22.70 8.02
N GLY A 47 12.50 -22.68 7.79
CA GLY A 47 11.61 -23.56 8.56
C GLY A 47 10.85 -23.03 9.78
N LYS A 48 10.85 -21.72 10.12
CA LYS A 48 9.98 -21.21 11.21
C LYS A 48 9.52 -19.76 11.00
N GLY A 49 8.55 -19.51 10.12
CA GLY A 49 7.91 -18.20 10.00
C GLY A 49 6.97 -18.05 8.81
N LYS A 50 6.10 -17.03 8.85
CA LYS A 50 5.33 -16.59 7.68
C LYS A 50 6.24 -15.90 6.66
N PRO A 51 6.01 -16.03 5.34
CA PRO A 51 6.81 -15.38 4.32
C PRO A 51 6.89 -13.86 4.52
N ARG A 52 8.08 -13.30 4.28
CA ARG A 52 8.34 -11.87 4.39
C ARG A 52 8.76 -11.30 3.05
N TYR A 53 8.06 -10.27 2.60
CA TYR A 53 8.40 -9.52 1.39
C TYR A 53 8.86 -8.12 1.76
N HIS A 54 9.95 -7.63 1.20
CA HIS A 54 10.38 -6.25 1.45
C HIS A 54 9.83 -5.31 0.37
N MET A 55 9.23 -4.19 0.78
CA MET A 55 8.65 -3.21 -0.15
C MET A 55 9.61 -2.77 -1.25
N LYS A 56 10.89 -2.54 -0.90
CA LYS A 56 11.97 -2.18 -1.83
C LYS A 56 12.18 -3.21 -2.97
N ASP A 57 11.83 -4.47 -2.74
CA ASP A 57 11.97 -5.55 -3.75
C ASP A 57 10.69 -5.70 -4.58
N LEU A 58 9.56 -5.16 -4.10
CA LEU A 58 8.26 -5.20 -4.77
C LEU A 58 8.06 -4.00 -5.71
N VAL A 59 8.79 -2.90 -5.47
CA VAL A 59 8.68 -1.65 -6.21
C VAL A 59 9.89 -1.48 -7.14
N SER A 60 9.62 -1.31 -8.43
CA SER A 60 10.65 -1.14 -9.47
C SER A 60 11.06 0.32 -9.71
N TYR A 61 10.23 1.27 -9.30
CA TYR A 61 10.48 2.71 -9.39
C TYR A 61 9.64 3.46 -8.35
N GLY A 62 10.19 4.56 -7.87
CA GLY A 62 9.61 5.31 -6.75
C GLY A 62 9.81 4.61 -5.42
N SER A 63 9.16 5.13 -4.39
CA SER A 63 9.13 4.58 -3.04
C SER A 63 7.70 4.55 -2.53
N VAL A 64 7.43 3.67 -1.57
CA VAL A 64 6.15 3.59 -0.88
C VAL A 64 6.47 3.56 0.61
N GLY A 65 6.11 4.63 1.33
CA GLY A 65 6.26 4.73 2.77
C GLY A 65 5.19 3.94 3.52
N TYR A 66 5.38 3.81 4.83
CA TYR A 66 4.49 3.02 5.69
C TYR A 66 3.04 3.51 5.62
N GLU A 67 2.78 4.80 5.84
CA GLU A 67 1.43 5.36 5.87
C GLU A 67 0.70 5.23 4.52
N ALA A 68 1.41 5.47 3.41
CA ALA A 68 0.87 5.26 2.07
C ALA A 68 0.50 3.78 1.86
N PHE A 69 1.36 2.85 2.31
CA PHE A 69 1.07 1.43 2.23
C PHE A 69 -0.13 1.01 3.09
N ILE A 70 -0.29 1.55 4.30
CA ILE A 70 -1.45 1.24 5.15
C ILE A 70 -2.77 1.69 4.49
N VAL A 71 -2.81 2.86 3.86
CA VAL A 71 -4.00 3.32 3.13
C VAL A 71 -4.25 2.49 1.88
N PHE A 72 -3.20 2.14 1.14
CA PHE A 72 -3.28 1.22 0.01
C PHE A 72 -3.82 -0.17 0.45
N LEU A 73 -3.34 -0.69 1.57
CA LEU A 73 -3.79 -1.96 2.13
C LEU A 73 -5.25 -1.87 2.57
N HIS A 74 -5.66 -0.78 3.22
CA HIS A 74 -7.05 -0.55 3.57
C HIS A 74 -7.96 -0.60 2.33
N TYR A 75 -7.53 0.00 1.21
CA TYR A 75 -8.25 -0.08 -0.05
C TYR A 75 -8.38 -1.53 -0.55
N LEU A 76 -7.32 -2.33 -0.47
CA LEU A 76 -7.41 -3.74 -0.86
C LEU A 76 -8.43 -4.51 0.00
N TYR A 77 -8.48 -4.25 1.30
CA TYR A 77 -9.40 -4.99 2.17
C TYR A 77 -10.86 -4.52 2.04
N THR A 78 -11.09 -3.24 1.76
CA THR A 78 -12.44 -2.65 1.84
C THR A 78 -13.01 -2.23 0.49
N GLY A 79 -12.15 -2.02 -0.52
CA GLY A 79 -12.50 -1.35 -1.77
C GLY A 79 -12.69 0.16 -1.64
N LYS A 80 -12.38 0.77 -0.49
CA LYS A 80 -12.59 2.20 -0.23
C LYS A 80 -11.28 2.91 0.03
N LEU A 81 -11.11 4.09 -0.58
CA LEU A 81 -9.93 4.92 -0.34
C LEU A 81 -10.20 5.79 0.89
N LYS A 82 -9.29 5.74 1.88
CA LYS A 82 -9.36 6.63 3.04
C LYS A 82 -8.90 8.03 2.67
N ALA A 83 -9.40 9.01 3.42
CA ALA A 83 -8.80 10.34 3.42
C ALA A 83 -7.31 10.26 3.78
N PRO A 84 -6.45 11.08 3.16
CA PRO A 84 -5.04 11.12 3.48
C PRO A 84 -4.81 11.42 4.98
N PRO A 85 -3.92 10.69 5.67
CA PRO A 85 -3.59 10.95 7.06
C PRO A 85 -2.91 12.31 7.20
N THR A 86 -3.35 13.12 8.16
CA THR A 86 -2.83 14.47 8.39
C THR A 86 -1.38 14.46 8.85
N GLU A 87 -0.94 13.37 9.47
CA GLU A 87 0.42 13.17 10.01
C GLU A 87 1.50 13.25 8.92
N VAL A 88 1.16 12.89 7.68
CA VAL A 88 2.10 12.85 6.54
C VAL A 88 1.74 13.82 5.41
N THR A 89 0.57 14.46 5.48
CA THR A 89 0.09 15.40 4.46
C THR A 89 0.04 16.85 4.90
N THR A 90 0.21 17.15 6.20
CA THR A 90 0.22 18.52 6.72
C THR A 90 1.60 19.15 6.61
N CYS A 91 1.68 20.40 6.13
CA CYS A 91 2.91 21.17 6.12
C CYS A 91 2.99 22.10 7.34
N VAL A 92 4.19 22.58 7.66
CA VAL A 92 4.37 23.45 8.84
C VAL A 92 3.88 24.89 8.61
N ASP A 93 3.61 25.25 7.34
CA ASP A 93 3.20 26.59 6.94
C ASP A 93 1.68 26.71 6.90
N GLU A 94 1.11 27.43 7.88
CA GLU A 94 -0.33 27.65 8.00
C GLU A 94 -0.93 28.42 6.81
N ALA A 95 -0.12 29.19 6.06
CA ALA A 95 -0.57 29.93 4.88
C ALA A 95 -0.57 29.08 3.59
N CYS A 96 -0.18 27.81 3.66
CA CYS A 96 -0.08 26.94 2.50
C CYS A 96 -1.44 26.48 1.97
N ILE A 97 -1.53 26.30 0.65
CA ILE A 97 -2.63 25.56 0.02
C ILE A 97 -2.35 24.07 0.25
N HIS A 98 -2.78 23.56 1.41
CA HIS A 98 -2.41 22.25 1.94
C HIS A 98 -2.70 21.08 0.97
N ASP A 99 -3.67 21.22 0.07
CA ASP A 99 -4.01 20.20 -0.93
C ASP A 99 -2.96 20.03 -2.05
N ALA A 100 -2.05 20.98 -2.21
CA ALA A 100 -0.95 20.96 -3.19
C ALA A 100 0.43 21.21 -2.54
N CYS A 101 0.53 21.02 -1.22
CA CYS A 101 1.80 21.16 -0.52
C CYS A 101 2.72 19.96 -0.79
N ARG A 102 4.03 20.14 -0.57
CA ARG A 102 5.01 19.07 -0.80
C ARG A 102 4.69 17.76 -0.05
N PRO A 103 4.32 17.77 1.25
CA PRO A 103 3.86 16.56 1.95
C PRO A 103 2.68 15.85 1.24
N ALA A 104 1.63 16.59 0.88
CA ALA A 104 0.47 16.04 0.19
C ALA A 104 0.82 15.46 -1.20
N ILE A 105 1.65 16.16 -1.98
CA ILE A 105 2.10 15.69 -3.29
C ILE A 105 2.94 14.41 -3.15
N ASN A 106 3.89 14.38 -2.21
CA ASN A 106 4.72 13.20 -1.99
C ASN A 106 3.86 11.99 -1.61
N TYR A 107 2.92 12.18 -0.68
CA TYR A 107 1.99 11.12 -0.29
C TYR A 107 1.17 10.59 -1.48
N ALA A 108 0.63 11.48 -2.31
CA ALA A 108 -0.10 11.09 -3.52
C ALA A 108 0.79 10.33 -4.52
N LEU A 109 2.06 10.74 -4.67
CA LEU A 109 3.03 10.04 -5.51
C LEU A 109 3.31 8.63 -5.00
N GLU A 110 3.47 8.43 -3.70
CA GLU A 110 3.70 7.11 -3.11
C GLU A 110 2.51 6.17 -3.36
N LEU A 111 1.27 6.64 -3.18
CA LEU A 111 0.07 5.87 -3.53
C LEU A 111 -0.01 5.56 -5.02
N MET A 112 0.40 6.49 -5.88
CA MET A 112 0.47 6.28 -7.32
C MET A 112 1.53 5.23 -7.68
N TYR A 113 2.71 5.28 -7.06
CA TYR A 113 3.77 4.28 -7.25
C TYR A 113 3.33 2.90 -6.79
N ALA A 114 2.70 2.78 -5.61
CA ALA A 114 2.13 1.52 -5.14
C ALA A 114 1.10 0.97 -6.14
N SER A 115 0.17 1.83 -6.58
CA SER A 115 -0.89 1.44 -7.51
C SER A 115 -0.35 0.97 -8.85
N ALA A 116 0.66 1.65 -9.39
CA ALA A 116 1.27 1.30 -10.66
C ALA A 116 2.12 0.03 -10.58
N ASN A 117 3.00 -0.09 -9.57
CA ASN A 117 3.83 -1.29 -9.38
C ASN A 117 2.98 -2.53 -9.08
N PHE A 118 1.91 -2.39 -8.30
CA PHE A 118 1.02 -3.49 -7.93
C PHE A 118 -0.15 -3.70 -8.90
N LYS A 119 -0.07 -3.10 -10.11
CA LYS A 119 -1.02 -3.29 -11.21
C LYS A 119 -2.49 -3.02 -10.84
N MET A 120 -2.73 -2.05 -9.95
CA MET A 120 -4.06 -1.63 -9.50
C MET A 120 -4.64 -0.57 -10.45
N LYS A 121 -5.13 -1.01 -11.62
CA LYS A 121 -5.59 -0.10 -12.69
C LYS A 121 -6.63 0.91 -12.22
N GLU A 122 -7.58 0.50 -11.39
CA GLU A 122 -8.63 1.38 -10.84
C GLU A 122 -8.04 2.53 -10.02
N LEU A 123 -7.08 2.24 -9.13
CA LEU A 123 -6.39 3.27 -8.35
C LEU A 123 -5.53 4.19 -9.21
N VAL A 124 -4.87 3.65 -10.24
CA VAL A 124 -4.11 4.49 -11.19
C VAL A 124 -5.04 5.47 -11.92
N LEU A 125 -6.22 5.01 -12.36
CA LEU A 125 -7.22 5.86 -13.00
C LEU A 125 -7.81 6.90 -12.04
N LEU A 126 -8.00 6.55 -10.77
CA LEU A 126 -8.40 7.48 -9.72
C LEU A 126 -7.42 8.66 -9.59
N PHE A 127 -6.12 8.38 -9.51
CA PHE A 127 -5.10 9.43 -9.34
C PHE A 127 -4.78 10.21 -10.62
N GLN A 128 -4.89 9.58 -11.79
CA GLN A 128 -4.60 10.23 -13.09
C GLN A 128 -5.82 10.93 -13.71
N GLY A 129 -7.03 10.43 -13.46
CA GLY A 129 -8.24 10.79 -14.19
C GLY A 129 -9.06 11.94 -13.59
N GLY A 130 -8.71 12.45 -12.40
CA GLY A 130 -9.35 13.62 -11.80
C GLY A 130 -10.87 13.54 -11.57
N ASN A 131 -11.50 12.37 -11.73
CA ASN A 131 -12.93 12.18 -11.53
C ASN A 131 -13.24 10.71 -11.22
N VAL A 132 -13.18 10.38 -9.94
CA VAL A 132 -14.17 9.44 -9.40
C VAL A 132 -15.07 10.29 -8.54
N LYS A 133 -16.33 10.40 -8.99
CA LYS A 133 -17.40 10.94 -8.18
C LYS A 133 -17.27 10.33 -6.80
N ASN A 134 -17.09 11.16 -5.79
CA ASN A 134 -17.15 10.80 -4.38
C ASN A 134 -18.39 9.92 -4.17
N SER A 135 -18.19 8.61 -4.20
CA SER A 135 -19.13 7.67 -3.64
C SER A 135 -18.77 7.56 -2.18
N GLU A 136 -19.26 8.51 -1.40
CA GLU A 136 -20.08 8.25 -0.22
C GLU A 136 -20.47 9.59 0.42
N GLN A 137 -21.77 9.68 0.72
CA GLN A 137 -22.44 10.68 1.55
C GLN A 137 -21.91 10.64 2.98
#